data_AF-A0A1F5B6F4-F1
#
_entry.id   AF-A0A1F5B6F4-F1
#
_cell.length_a   1.000
_cell.length_b   1.000
_cell.length_c   1.000
_cell.angle_alpha   90.00
_cell.angle_beta   90.00
_cell.angle_gamma   90.00
#
_symmetry.space_group_name_H-M   'P 1'
#
loop_
_entity.id
_entity.type
_entity.pdbx_description
1 polymer ?
#
loop_
_entity_poly.entity_id
_entity_poly.type
_entity_poly.pdbx_seq_one_letter_code
_entity_poly.pdbx_strand_id
1 'polypeptide(L)'
;MQTHKSRQSARADAEPETAGTSRMMLTVAAAWVLSLGFDVFLHAGLLARLYVGPSPFLLGPEEAFRRIPLGYLAFLVLTMALYWFLRRLGVRGTIAGLRYGTAAGAVVWGAFVVGLYSISTVSLPLLAGWWVGQTIELGLAGAVLGAAANRVRLRRIWVVVMVAVLACVAGTVILQSLGLAPPMKIVR
;
A
#
# COMPACT_ATOMS: atom_id res chain seq x y z
N MET A 1 -47.19 -6.60 45.76
CA MET A 1 -45.84 -6.76 46.30
C MET A 1 -44.86 -6.84 45.12
N GLN A 2 -44.08 -5.77 45.00
CA GLN A 2 -43.11 -5.33 44.00
C GLN A 2 -42.58 -6.31 42.93
N THR A 3 -42.97 -5.98 41.70
CA THR A 3 -42.17 -5.98 40.47
C THR A 3 -40.84 -5.24 40.64
N HIS A 4 -39.70 -5.94 40.74
CA HIS A 4 -38.38 -5.27 40.69
C HIS A 4 -37.19 -6.18 40.33
N LYS A 5 -37.33 -7.06 39.33
CA LYS A 5 -36.21 -7.97 38.95
C LYS A 5 -35.88 -8.10 37.46
N SER A 6 -36.33 -7.19 36.58
CA SER A 6 -36.13 -7.35 35.12
C SER A 6 -35.20 -6.33 34.43
N ARG A 7 -34.48 -5.46 35.15
CA ARG A 7 -33.65 -4.41 34.50
C ARG A 7 -32.13 -4.52 34.69
N GLN A 8 -31.62 -5.52 35.41
CA GLN A 8 -30.18 -5.63 35.69
C GLN A 8 -29.39 -6.58 34.75
N SER A 9 -30.05 -7.24 33.80
CA SER A 9 -29.41 -8.22 32.90
C SER A 9 -28.93 -7.64 31.55
N ALA A 10 -29.07 -6.34 31.29
CA ALA A 10 -28.85 -5.77 29.95
C ALA A 10 -27.59 -4.92 29.79
N ARG A 11 -26.63 -4.97 30.73
CA ARG A 11 -25.52 -3.99 30.79
C ARG A 11 -24.11 -4.56 30.96
N ALA A 12 -23.87 -5.83 30.66
CA ALA A 12 -22.58 -6.48 30.93
C ALA A 12 -21.68 -6.76 29.70
N ASP A 13 -22.18 -6.73 28.46
CA ASP A 13 -21.40 -7.29 27.32
C ASP A 13 -21.19 -6.32 26.14
N ALA A 14 -21.06 -5.02 26.39
CA ALA A 14 -20.53 -4.11 25.38
C ALA A 14 -19.00 -4.09 25.47
N GLU A 15 -18.33 -5.07 24.86
CA GLU A 15 -16.93 -4.88 24.48
C GLU A 15 -16.81 -3.54 23.72
N PRO A 16 -15.85 -2.69 24.05
CA PRO A 16 -15.88 -1.30 23.62
C PRO A 16 -15.65 -1.23 22.11
N GLU A 17 -16.62 -0.67 21.38
CA GLU A 17 -16.61 -0.41 19.93
C GLU A 17 -15.28 0.20 19.43
N THR A 18 -14.59 0.92 20.32
CA THR A 18 -13.27 1.52 20.13
C THR A 18 -12.15 0.51 19.85
N ALA A 19 -12.22 -0.72 20.38
CA ALA A 19 -11.21 -1.76 20.16
C ALA A 19 -11.25 -2.28 18.71
N GLY A 20 -12.45 -2.38 18.13
CA GLY A 20 -12.65 -2.78 16.73
C GLY A 20 -12.12 -1.74 15.75
N THR A 21 -12.46 -0.47 15.98
CA THR A 21 -12.01 0.66 15.16
C THR A 21 -10.49 0.86 15.24
N SER A 22 -9.90 0.79 16.44
CA SER A 22 -8.45 0.93 16.62
C SER A 22 -7.68 -0.18 15.90
N ARG A 23 -8.16 -1.43 16.00
CA ARG A 23 -7.56 -2.56 15.27
C ARG A 23 -7.64 -2.37 13.75
N MET A 24 -8.77 -1.89 13.25
CA MET A 24 -8.96 -1.58 11.83
C MET A 24 -7.95 -0.52 11.37
N MET A 25 -7.87 0.62 12.07
CA MET A 25 -6.96 1.71 11.71
C MET A 25 -5.50 1.24 11.67
N LEU A 26 -5.06 0.51 12.69
CA LEU A 26 -3.69 -0.01 12.75
C LEU A 26 -3.40 -1.08 11.68
N THR A 27 -4.42 -1.83 11.26
CA THR A 27 -4.29 -2.84 10.18
C THR A 27 -4.12 -2.15 8.83
N VAL A 28 -4.94 -1.14 8.55
CA VAL A 28 -4.84 -0.31 7.33
C VAL A 28 -3.50 0.43 7.32
N ALA A 29 -3.11 1.03 8.45
CA ALA A 29 -1.83 1.71 8.57
C ALA A 29 -0.64 0.76 8.33
N ALA A 30 -0.68 -0.48 8.83
CA ALA A 30 0.38 -1.45 8.57
C ALA A 30 0.49 -1.81 7.08
N ALA A 31 -0.64 -2.02 6.41
CA ALA A 31 -0.66 -2.30 4.97
C ALA A 31 -0.14 -1.09 4.16
N TRP A 32 -0.59 0.11 4.51
CA TRP A 32 -0.16 1.35 3.88
C TRP A 32 1.33 1.61 4.07
N VAL A 33 1.87 1.45 5.28
CA VAL A 33 3.31 1.60 5.54
C VAL A 33 4.15 0.58 4.76
N LEU A 34 3.67 -0.66 4.61
CA LEU A 34 4.33 -1.63 3.75
C LEU A 34 4.37 -1.15 2.30
N SER A 35 3.25 -0.65 1.78
CA SER A 35 3.16 -0.05 0.45
C SER A 35 4.16 1.08 0.28
N LEU A 36 4.26 2.02 1.23
CA LEU A 36 5.22 3.13 1.15
C LEU A 36 6.68 2.64 1.11
N GLY A 37 7.05 1.67 1.96
CA GLY A 37 8.40 1.11 1.96
C GLY A 37 8.74 0.42 0.64
N PHE A 38 7.78 -0.31 0.07
CA PHE A 38 7.94 -0.98 -1.21
C PHE A 38 7.99 0.04 -2.37
N ASP A 39 7.15 1.07 -2.37
CA ASP A 39 7.13 2.15 -3.37
C ASP A 39 8.48 2.86 -3.45
N VAL A 40 9.08 3.19 -2.29
CA VAL A 40 10.43 3.76 -2.23
C VAL A 40 11.47 2.82 -2.85
N PHE A 41 11.43 1.53 -2.51
CA PHE A 41 12.35 0.55 -3.09
C PHE A 41 12.19 0.38 -4.59
N LEU A 42 10.94 0.35 -5.04
CA LEU A 42 10.61 0.22 -6.44
C LEU A 42 11.08 1.45 -7.23
N HIS A 43 10.67 2.66 -6.86
CA HIS A 43 10.92 3.85 -7.68
C HIS A 43 12.29 4.47 -7.45
N ALA A 44 12.73 4.58 -6.21
CA ALA A 44 14.05 5.15 -5.89
C ALA A 44 15.19 4.13 -6.01
N GLY A 45 14.86 2.83 -6.14
CA GLY A 45 15.80 1.75 -6.37
C GLY A 45 15.67 1.17 -7.78
N LEU A 46 14.78 0.20 -7.96
CA LEU A 46 14.71 -0.63 -9.18
C LEU A 46 14.41 0.17 -10.46
N LEU A 47 13.49 1.12 -10.39
CA LEU A 47 13.03 1.90 -11.53
C LEU A 47 13.72 3.26 -11.65
N ALA A 48 14.69 3.58 -10.79
CA ALA A 48 15.30 4.91 -10.70
C ALA A 48 15.82 5.41 -12.06
N ARG A 49 16.39 4.51 -12.88
CA ARG A 49 16.91 4.83 -14.22
C ARG A 49 15.84 5.32 -15.20
N LEU A 50 14.58 4.90 -15.02
CA LEU A 50 13.48 5.33 -15.86
C LEU A 50 13.09 6.80 -15.61
N TYR A 51 13.56 7.41 -14.51
CA TYR A 51 13.27 8.78 -14.10
C TYR A 51 14.38 9.80 -14.42
N VAL A 52 15.56 9.36 -14.87
CA VAL A 52 16.72 10.26 -15.06
C VAL A 52 16.75 10.91 -16.45
N GLY A 53 15.97 10.41 -17.40
CA GLY A 53 15.86 11.00 -18.74
C GLY A 53 14.93 12.22 -18.76
N PRO A 54 15.17 13.21 -19.65
CA PRO A 54 14.21 14.27 -19.89
C PRO A 54 12.89 13.67 -20.39
N SER A 55 11.77 14.08 -19.78
CA SER A 55 10.45 13.60 -20.13
C SER A 55 9.46 14.77 -20.13
N PRO A 56 8.70 14.99 -21.22
CA PRO A 56 7.62 15.97 -21.23
C PRO A 56 6.40 15.50 -20.40
N PHE A 57 6.38 14.23 -19.98
CA PHE A 57 5.32 13.64 -19.18
C PHE A 57 5.57 13.77 -17.66
N LEU A 58 6.80 13.53 -17.22
CA LEU A 58 7.15 13.59 -15.80
C LEU A 58 7.37 15.03 -15.33
N LEU A 59 6.97 15.30 -14.09
CA LEU A 59 7.30 16.55 -13.43
C LEU A 59 8.81 16.66 -13.17
N GLY A 60 9.31 17.89 -13.08
CA GLY A 60 10.66 18.14 -12.59
C GLY A 60 10.86 17.57 -11.17
N PRO A 61 12.06 17.12 -10.79
CA PRO A 61 12.30 16.41 -9.53
C PRO A 61 11.79 17.16 -8.30
N GLU A 62 12.04 18.47 -8.21
CA GLU A 62 11.61 19.27 -7.05
C GLU A 62 10.08 19.29 -6.90
N GLU A 63 9.37 19.52 -8.00
CA GLU A 63 7.90 19.55 -7.98
C GLU A 63 7.33 18.15 -7.74
N ALA A 64 7.95 17.11 -8.29
CA ALA A 64 7.59 15.73 -7.97
C ALA A 64 7.74 15.46 -6.47
N PHE A 65 8.88 15.78 -5.85
CA PHE A 65 9.11 15.60 -4.42
C PHE A 65 8.08 16.32 -3.54
N ARG A 66 7.68 17.53 -3.91
CA ARG A 66 6.61 18.28 -3.19
C ARG A 66 5.25 17.60 -3.26
N ARG A 67 4.97 16.86 -4.34
CA ARG A 67 3.68 16.19 -4.58
C ARG A 67 3.65 14.73 -4.15
N ILE A 68 4.79 14.10 -3.88
CA ILE A 68 4.86 12.71 -3.36
C ILE A 68 3.91 12.48 -2.16
N PRO A 69 3.78 13.38 -1.17
CA PRO A 69 2.84 13.20 -0.06
C PRO A 69 1.38 12.99 -0.51
N LEU A 70 0.95 13.65 -1.60
CA LEU A 70 -0.39 13.45 -2.16
C LEU A 70 -0.54 12.04 -2.75
N GLY A 71 0.51 11.53 -3.41
CA GLY A 71 0.54 10.13 -3.87
C GLY A 71 0.39 9.15 -2.72
N TYR A 72 1.07 9.40 -1.60
CA TYR A 72 0.96 8.55 -0.41
C TYR A 72 -0.44 8.60 0.23
N LEU A 73 -1.10 9.75 0.22
CA LEU A 73 -2.51 9.85 0.64
C LEU A 73 -3.44 9.08 -0.30
N ALA A 74 -3.20 9.11 -1.62
CA ALA A 74 -3.96 8.30 -2.57
C ALA A 74 -3.80 6.79 -2.30
N PHE A 75 -2.58 6.33 -1.96
CA PHE A 75 -2.37 4.94 -1.55
C PHE A 75 -3.06 4.59 -0.24
N LEU A 76 -3.19 5.52 0.71
CA LEU A 76 -3.97 5.28 1.93
C LEU A 76 -5.45 5.06 1.59
N VAL A 77 -6.03 5.90 0.73
CA VAL A 77 -7.42 5.76 0.26
C VAL A 77 -7.61 4.42 -0.46
N LEU A 78 -6.69 4.06 -1.34
CA LEU A 78 -6.73 2.78 -2.06
C LEU A 78 -6.62 1.58 -1.11
N THR A 79 -5.77 1.68 -0.08
CA THR A 79 -5.62 0.64 0.96
C THR A 79 -6.89 0.50 1.80
N MET A 80 -7.56 1.61 2.14
CA MET A 80 -8.86 1.60 2.81
C MET A 80 -9.93 0.94 1.96
N ALA A 81 -9.98 1.25 0.66
CA ALA A 81 -10.90 0.63 -0.27
C ALA A 81 -10.63 -0.89 -0.38
N LEU A 82 -9.37 -1.30 -0.52
CA LEU A 82 -8.97 -2.70 -0.56
C LEU A 82 -9.38 -3.45 0.72
N TYR A 83 -9.16 -2.85 1.89
CA TYR A 83 -9.61 -3.40 3.17
C TYR A 83 -11.13 -3.61 3.17
N TRP A 84 -11.89 -2.62 2.73
CA TRP A 84 -13.34 -2.70 2.63
C TRP A 84 -13.79 -3.84 1.71
N PHE A 85 -13.20 -3.96 0.51
CA PHE A 85 -13.51 -5.03 -0.43
C PHE A 85 -13.19 -6.43 0.12
N LEU A 86 -12.00 -6.62 0.68
CA LEU A 86 -11.60 -7.91 1.28
C LEU A 86 -12.59 -8.34 2.38
N ARG A 87 -13.03 -7.39 3.22
CA ARG A 87 -14.02 -7.64 4.26
C ARG A 87 -15.38 -7.98 3.67
N ARG A 88 -15.84 -7.24 2.66
CA ARG A 88 -17.14 -7.43 2.01
C ARG A 88 -17.24 -8.78 1.30
N LEU A 89 -16.14 -9.23 0.71
CA LEU A 89 -16.01 -10.50 -0.01
C LEU A 89 -15.59 -11.68 0.88
N GLY A 90 -15.38 -11.45 2.18
CA GLY A 90 -15.00 -12.51 3.12
C GLY A 90 -13.60 -13.10 2.88
N VAL A 91 -12.71 -12.38 2.19
CA VAL A 91 -11.35 -12.85 1.93
C VAL A 91 -10.52 -12.85 3.22
N ARG A 92 -9.98 -14.01 3.58
CA ARG A 92 -9.19 -14.20 4.81
C ARG A 92 -7.93 -15.01 4.52
N GLY A 93 -6.84 -14.63 5.17
CA GLY A 93 -5.53 -15.29 5.07
C GLY A 93 -4.57 -14.52 4.16
N THR A 94 -3.27 -14.64 4.45
CA THR A 94 -2.21 -13.91 3.76
C THR A 94 -2.17 -14.20 2.27
N ILE A 95 -2.23 -15.48 1.88
CA ILE A 95 -2.16 -15.88 0.46
C ILE A 95 -3.42 -15.48 -0.30
N ALA A 96 -4.61 -15.63 0.31
CA ALA A 96 -5.86 -15.20 -0.32
C ALA A 96 -5.90 -13.68 -0.50
N GLY A 97 -5.45 -12.93 0.51
CA GLY A 97 -5.29 -11.49 0.44
C GLY A 97 -4.28 -11.05 -0.62
N LEU A 98 -3.13 -11.72 -0.70
CA LEU A 98 -2.12 -11.47 -1.73
C LEU A 98 -2.69 -11.67 -3.14
N ARG A 99 -3.34 -12.80 -3.38
CA ARG A 99 -3.96 -13.12 -4.68
C ARG A 99 -5.02 -12.09 -5.07
N TYR A 100 -5.91 -11.75 -4.13
CA TYR A 100 -6.94 -10.74 -4.39
C TYR A 100 -6.34 -9.37 -4.66
N GLY A 101 -5.42 -8.91 -3.81
CA GLY A 101 -4.74 -7.62 -3.98
C GLY A 101 -3.97 -7.53 -5.30
N THR A 102 -3.27 -8.60 -5.69
CA THR A 102 -2.55 -8.67 -6.96
C THR A 102 -3.52 -8.63 -8.14
N ALA A 103 -4.61 -9.39 -8.11
CA ALA A 103 -5.62 -9.36 -9.17
C ALA A 103 -6.29 -7.99 -9.29
N ALA A 104 -6.67 -7.40 -8.16
CA ALA A 104 -7.24 -6.04 -8.13
C ALA A 104 -6.23 -5.02 -8.66
N GLY A 105 -4.95 -5.12 -8.29
CA GLY A 105 -3.89 -4.24 -8.74
C GLY A 105 -3.67 -4.35 -10.25
N ALA A 106 -3.57 -5.58 -10.77
CA ALA A 106 -3.40 -5.83 -12.19
C ALA A 106 -4.52 -5.18 -13.03
N VAL A 107 -5.77 -5.26 -12.54
CA VAL A 107 -6.94 -4.66 -13.20
C VAL A 107 -6.92 -3.13 -13.10
N VAL A 108 -6.79 -2.57 -11.88
CA VAL A 108 -6.85 -1.13 -11.64
C VAL A 108 -5.71 -0.42 -12.36
N TRP A 109 -4.48 -0.89 -12.16
CA TRP A 109 -3.30 -0.28 -12.77
C TRP A 109 -3.21 -0.59 -14.26
N GLY A 110 -3.72 -1.74 -14.71
CA GLY A 110 -3.79 -2.07 -16.13
C GLY A 110 -4.72 -1.11 -16.87
N ALA A 111 -5.91 -0.87 -16.33
CA ALA A 111 -6.83 0.12 -16.87
C ALA A 111 -6.23 1.53 -16.85
N PHE A 112 -5.57 1.91 -15.75
CA PHE A 112 -4.89 3.20 -15.63
C PHE A 112 -3.79 3.36 -16.70
N VAL A 113 -2.92 2.37 -16.87
CA VAL A 113 -1.81 2.41 -17.83
C VAL A 113 -2.32 2.45 -19.27
N VAL A 114 -3.35 1.68 -19.61
CA VAL A 114 -3.97 1.73 -20.95
C VAL A 114 -4.59 3.11 -21.21
N GLY A 115 -5.32 3.65 -20.23
CA GLY A 115 -5.88 5.00 -20.32
C GLY A 115 -4.81 6.07 -20.42
N LEU A 116 -3.71 5.93 -19.70
CA LEU A 116 -2.61 6.89 -19.72
C LEU A 116 -1.84 6.84 -21.04
N TYR A 117 -1.61 5.64 -21.58
CA TYR A 117 -0.96 5.43 -22.88
C TYR A 117 -1.73 6.08 -24.03
N SER A 118 -3.07 6.12 -23.96
CA SER A 118 -3.88 6.68 -25.05
C SER A 118 -3.87 8.21 -25.13
N ILE A 119 -3.46 8.91 -24.05
CA ILE A 119 -3.55 10.38 -23.97
C ILE A 119 -2.25 11.08 -23.61
N SER A 120 -1.15 10.36 -23.37
CA SER A 120 0.09 10.96 -22.88
C SER A 120 1.33 10.49 -23.64
N THR A 121 2.44 11.18 -23.42
CA THR A 121 3.75 10.92 -24.04
C THR A 121 4.65 10.01 -23.19
N VAL A 122 4.06 9.30 -22.23
CA VAL A 122 4.78 8.40 -21.31
C VAL A 122 5.41 7.22 -22.06
N SER A 123 6.62 6.82 -21.65
CA SER A 123 7.31 5.70 -22.28
C SER A 123 6.74 4.34 -21.85
N LEU A 124 6.72 3.36 -22.77
CA LEU A 124 6.28 1.99 -22.48
C LEU A 124 7.05 1.31 -21.32
N PRO A 125 8.39 1.45 -21.19
CA PRO A 125 9.10 0.88 -20.05
C PRO A 125 8.66 1.46 -18.71
N LEU A 126 8.37 2.76 -18.65
CA LEU A 126 7.87 3.41 -17.44
C LEU A 126 6.46 2.93 -17.09
N LEU A 127 5.58 2.83 -18.09
CA LEU A 127 4.24 2.27 -17.92
C LEU A 127 4.26 0.82 -17.43
N ALA A 128 5.10 -0.03 -18.03
CA ALA A 128 5.23 -1.42 -17.62
C ALA A 128 5.79 -1.53 -16.19
N GLY A 129 6.81 -0.73 -15.86
CA GLY A 129 7.37 -0.66 -14.51
C GLY A 129 6.34 -0.23 -13.47
N TRP A 130 5.54 0.80 -13.76
CA TRP A 130 4.43 1.23 -12.92
C TRP A 130 3.38 0.15 -12.77
N TRP A 131 2.92 -0.46 -13.87
CA TRP A 131 1.91 -1.51 -13.81
C TRP A 131 2.35 -2.69 -12.93
N VAL A 132 3.54 -3.23 -13.19
CA VAL A 132 4.07 -4.37 -12.43
C VAL A 132 4.27 -4.01 -10.97
N GLY A 133 4.93 -2.88 -10.71
CA GLY A 133 5.25 -2.45 -9.37
C GLY A 133 4.01 -2.17 -8.52
N GLN A 134 3.07 -1.39 -9.05
CA GLN A 134 1.84 -1.04 -8.35
C GLN A 134 0.91 -2.26 -8.17
N THR A 135 0.97 -3.23 -9.07
CA THR A 135 0.28 -4.52 -8.93
C THR A 135 0.84 -5.34 -7.76
N ILE A 136 2.16 -5.44 -7.66
CA ILE A 136 2.83 -6.12 -6.55
C ILE A 136 2.52 -5.43 -5.23
N GLU A 137 2.59 -4.09 -5.21
CA GLU A 137 2.30 -3.28 -4.03
C GLU A 137 0.90 -3.54 -3.49
N LEU A 138 -0.11 -3.57 -4.36
CA LEU A 138 -1.49 -3.85 -3.95
C LEU A 138 -1.67 -5.30 -3.48
N GLY A 139 -0.91 -6.23 -4.06
CA GLY A 139 -0.77 -7.60 -3.56
C GLY A 139 -0.22 -7.65 -2.14
N LEU A 140 0.88 -6.96 -1.85
CA LEU A 140 1.49 -6.90 -0.52
C LEU A 140 0.55 -6.29 0.52
N ALA A 141 -0.13 -5.20 0.18
CA ALA A 141 -1.18 -4.61 1.00
C ALA A 141 -2.29 -5.64 1.28
N GLY A 142 -2.79 -6.31 0.24
CA GLY A 142 -3.79 -7.37 0.36
C GLY A 142 -3.34 -8.51 1.28
N ALA A 143 -2.07 -8.91 1.22
CA ALA A 143 -1.50 -9.94 2.08
C ALA A 143 -1.57 -9.56 3.58
N VAL A 144 -1.21 -8.31 3.91
CA VAL A 144 -1.28 -7.77 5.27
C VAL A 144 -2.73 -7.73 5.77
N LEU A 145 -3.62 -7.17 4.95
CA LEU A 145 -5.05 -7.04 5.30
C LEU A 145 -5.72 -8.41 5.46
N GLY A 146 -5.42 -9.36 4.57
CA GLY A 146 -5.90 -10.74 4.64
C GLY A 146 -5.39 -11.49 5.87
N ALA A 147 -4.11 -11.30 6.24
CA ALA A 147 -3.55 -11.86 7.47
C ALA A 147 -4.29 -11.34 8.72
N ALA A 148 -4.55 -10.04 8.78
CA ALA A 148 -5.30 -9.43 9.89
C ALA A 148 -6.73 -9.97 9.98
N ALA A 149 -7.39 -10.17 8.83
CA ALA A 149 -8.73 -10.78 8.75
C ALA A 149 -8.74 -12.24 9.21
N ASN A 150 -7.62 -12.96 9.10
CA ASN A 150 -7.42 -14.30 9.66
C ASN A 150 -6.98 -14.30 11.13
N ARG A 151 -7.26 -13.21 11.86
CA ARG A 151 -6.96 -13.04 13.30
C ARG A 151 -5.48 -13.17 13.67
N VAL A 152 -4.55 -12.95 12.73
CA VAL A 152 -3.13 -12.83 13.08
C VAL A 152 -2.94 -11.68 14.08
N ARG A 153 -2.05 -11.88 15.05
CA ARG A 153 -1.74 -10.88 16.08
C ARG A 153 -1.15 -9.63 15.43
N LEU A 154 -1.72 -8.47 15.73
CA LEU A 154 -1.34 -7.20 15.11
C LEU A 154 0.14 -6.85 15.34
N ARG A 155 0.69 -7.17 16.53
CA ARG A 155 2.13 -7.04 16.82
C ARG A 155 2.99 -7.83 15.83
N ARG A 156 2.59 -9.06 15.47
CA ARG A 156 3.34 -9.89 14.51
C ARG A 156 3.29 -9.26 13.11
N ILE A 157 2.14 -8.72 12.71
CA ILE A 157 1.99 -8.01 11.43
C ILE A 157 2.95 -6.82 11.38
N TRP A 158 2.94 -5.95 12.39
CA TRP A 158 3.84 -4.79 12.44
C TRP A 158 5.31 -5.16 12.43
N VAL A 159 5.72 -6.21 13.16
CA VAL A 159 7.10 -6.69 13.12
C VAL A 159 7.50 -7.11 11.71
N VAL A 160 6.66 -7.91 11.03
CA VAL A 160 6.93 -8.34 9.66
C VAL A 160 6.98 -7.16 8.69
N VAL A 161 6.02 -6.22 8.80
CA VAL A 161 5.98 -5.01 7.98
C VAL A 161 7.23 -4.17 8.19
N MET A 162 7.66 -3.93 9.43
CA MET A 162 8.86 -3.15 9.73
C MET A 162 10.13 -3.82 9.23
N VAL A 163 10.26 -5.13 9.38
CA VAL A 163 11.38 -5.88 8.79
C VAL A 163 11.38 -5.76 7.26
N ALA A 164 10.22 -5.89 6.62
CA ALA A 164 10.11 -5.75 5.17
C ALA A 164 10.44 -4.33 4.68
N VAL A 165 9.96 -3.29 5.38
CA VAL A 165 10.27 -1.89 5.07
C VAL A 165 11.77 -1.61 5.24
N LEU A 166 12.39 -2.08 6.33
CA LEU A 166 13.83 -1.95 6.53
C LEU A 166 14.63 -2.66 5.43
N ALA A 167 14.19 -3.84 5.01
CA ALA A 167 14.81 -4.56 3.89
C ALA A 167 14.67 -3.80 2.56
N CYS A 168 13.50 -3.19 2.31
CA CYS A 168 13.28 -2.34 1.14
C CYS A 168 14.21 -1.12 1.15
N VAL A 169 14.29 -0.39 2.27
CA VAL A 169 15.18 0.78 2.43
C VAL A 169 16.64 0.37 2.26
N ALA A 170 17.08 -0.71 2.92
CA ALA A 170 18.44 -1.22 2.78
C ALA A 170 18.74 -1.61 1.32
N GLY A 171 17.81 -2.29 0.65
CA GLY A 171 17.90 -2.63 -0.77
C GLY A 171 18.08 -1.39 -1.65
N THR A 172 17.30 -0.33 -1.42
CA THR A 172 17.45 0.95 -2.12
C THR A 172 18.83 1.55 -1.93
N VAL A 173 19.30 1.62 -0.68
CA VAL A 173 20.63 2.18 -0.36
C VAL A 173 21.74 1.38 -1.01
N ILE A 174 21.64 0.05 -1.03
CA ILE A 174 22.61 -0.83 -1.71
C ILE A 174 22.61 -0.53 -3.22
N LEU A 175 21.46 -0.48 -3.86
CA LEU A 175 21.35 -0.19 -5.30
C LEU A 175 21.92 1.18 -5.66
N GLN A 176 21.70 2.18 -4.82
CA GLN A 176 22.25 3.52 -5.00
C GLN A 176 23.78 3.53 -4.82
N SER A 177 24.28 2.83 -3.78
CA SER A 177 25.72 2.72 -3.49
C SER A 177 26.49 2.00 -4.60
N LEU A 178 25.87 1.04 -5.26
CA LEU A 178 26.43 0.33 -6.42
C LEU A 178 26.30 1.12 -7.74
N GLY A 179 25.70 2.31 -7.73
CA GLY A 179 25.45 3.09 -8.95
C GLY A 179 24.39 2.49 -9.89
N LEU A 180 23.63 1.48 -9.43
CA LEU A 180 22.55 0.86 -10.18
C LEU A 180 21.29 1.72 -10.16
N ALA A 181 21.07 2.47 -9.07
CA ALA A 181 19.98 3.44 -8.92
C ALA A 181 20.55 4.87 -8.87
N PRO A 182 20.70 5.55 -10.02
CA PRO A 182 21.23 6.92 -10.06
C PRO A 182 20.29 7.91 -9.34
N PRO A 183 20.83 8.92 -8.65
CA PRO A 183 20.02 9.96 -8.04
C PRO A 183 19.33 10.80 -9.13
N MET A 184 18.10 11.24 -8.87
CA MET A 184 17.42 12.21 -9.73
C MET A 184 18.24 13.50 -9.77
N LYS A 185 18.63 13.92 -10.98
CA LYS A 185 19.45 15.13 -11.18
C LYS A 185 18.55 16.36 -11.14
N ILE A 186 18.86 17.30 -10.25
CA ILE A 186 18.26 18.64 -10.27
C ILE A 186 18.89 19.38 -11.45
N VAL A 187 18.14 19.51 -12.54
CA VAL A 187 18.53 20.43 -13.62
C VAL A 187 18.20 21.83 -13.10
N ARG A 188 19.25 22.59 -12.75
CA ARG A 188 19.14 24.02 -12.44
C ARG A 188 19.07 24.82 -13.73
#